data_AF-A0A1A8C374-F1
#
_entry.id   AF-A0A1A8C374-F1
#
_cell.length_a   1.000
_cell.length_b   1.000
_cell.length_c   1.000
_cell.angle_alpha   90.00
_cell.angle_beta   90.00
_cell.angle_gamma   90.00
#
_symmetry.space_group_name_H-M   'P 1'
#
loop_
_entity.id
_entity.type
_entity.pdbx_description
1 polymer ?
#
loop_
_entity_poly.entity_id
_entity_poly.type
_entity_poly.pdbx_seq_one_letter_code
_entity_poly.pdbx_strand_id
1 'polypeptide(L)'
;QTASKGGKDSDVFSFKLFAVLGCFHVEVCDDRRSIADIRVQGIDASVSVQAKETKVFARLLDMVVTDANPKTIHRQVVSIVGKEVFSFELSLFPGATEGEGYSDTSKVDGNVKMSLGCIQIVYLHQFLMSLLMFVDNFQTAKEALSAATAQAAEKAAS
;
A
#
# COMPACT_ATOMS: atom_id res chain seq x y z
N GLN A 1 -5.83 -31.92 -40.97
CA GLN A 1 -6.13 -31.83 -39.53
C GLN A 1 -4.82 -31.88 -38.77
N THR A 2 -4.33 -30.74 -38.31
CA THR A 2 -3.16 -30.67 -37.44
C THR A 2 -3.68 -30.22 -36.09
N ALA A 3 -3.89 -31.18 -35.19
CA ALA A 3 -4.33 -30.93 -33.83
C ALA A 3 -3.21 -30.22 -33.07
N SER A 4 -3.41 -28.94 -32.79
CA SER A 4 -2.63 -28.21 -31.79
C SER A 4 -2.87 -28.86 -30.44
N LYS A 5 -1.88 -29.61 -29.94
CA LYS A 5 -1.83 -30.08 -28.55
C LYS A 5 -1.69 -28.84 -27.66
N GLY A 6 -2.82 -28.28 -27.21
CA GLY A 6 -2.87 -27.31 -26.13
C GLY A 6 -2.43 -27.98 -24.83
N GLY A 7 -1.12 -28.06 -24.61
CA GLY A 7 -0.54 -28.65 -23.40
C GLY A 7 -0.74 -27.72 -22.21
N LYS A 8 -1.45 -28.21 -21.18
CA LYS A 8 -1.12 -28.29 -19.74
C LYS A 8 -0.25 -27.20 -19.04
N ASP A 9 -0.02 -26.03 -19.63
CA ASP A 9 0.91 -25.02 -19.11
C ASP A 9 0.19 -23.90 -18.33
N SER A 10 -1.14 -23.97 -18.23
CA SER A 10 -1.98 -22.97 -17.54
C SER A 10 -1.97 -23.09 -16.02
N ASP A 11 -1.15 -23.96 -15.44
CA ASP A 11 -1.07 -24.19 -13.99
C ASP A 11 0.38 -24.06 -13.47
N VAL A 12 1.32 -23.68 -14.35
CA VAL A 12 2.73 -23.46 -14.01
C VAL A 12 2.93 -21.98 -13.69
N PHE A 13 3.25 -21.70 -12.43
CA PHE A 13 3.62 -20.36 -11.99
C PHE A 13 5.14 -20.17 -12.10
N SER A 14 5.57 -19.13 -12.81
CA SER A 14 6.98 -18.72 -12.79
C SER A 14 7.34 -18.04 -11.47
N PHE A 15 6.37 -17.38 -10.84
CA PHE A 15 6.49 -16.79 -9.52
C PHE A 15 5.13 -16.80 -8.80
N LYS A 16 5.13 -17.14 -7.51
CA LYS A 16 3.93 -17.11 -6.67
C LYS A 16 4.30 -16.73 -5.25
N LEU A 17 3.71 -15.66 -4.74
CA LEU A 17 3.91 -15.14 -3.40
C LEU A 17 2.56 -14.92 -2.72
N PHE A 18 2.49 -15.32 -1.45
CA PHE A 18 1.41 -14.95 -0.54
C PHE A 18 2.02 -14.35 0.71
N ALA A 19 1.47 -13.23 1.16
CA ALA A 19 1.89 -12.56 2.38
C ALA A 19 0.65 -12.22 3.21
N VAL A 20 0.69 -12.55 4.49
CA VAL A 20 -0.36 -12.21 5.46
C VAL A 20 0.30 -11.56 6.65
N LEU A 21 -0.22 -10.39 7.05
CA LEU A 21 0.19 -9.68 8.25
C LEU A 21 -1.05 -9.45 9.11
N GLY A 22 -1.09 -10.14 10.26
CA GLY A 22 -2.25 -10.15 11.13
C GLY A 22 -2.54 -8.78 11.76
N CYS A 23 -1.53 -8.17 12.37
CA CYS A 23 -1.63 -6.83 12.94
C CYS A 23 -0.24 -6.21 12.99
N PHE A 24 -0.15 -4.92 12.71
CA PHE A 24 0.99 -4.11 13.09
C PHE A 24 0.52 -2.85 13.81
N HIS A 25 1.28 -2.47 14.82
CA HIS A 25 1.01 -1.33 15.68
C HIS A 25 2.16 -0.33 15.58
N VAL A 26 1.82 0.93 15.43
CA VAL A 26 2.77 2.05 15.39
C VAL A 26 2.31 3.08 16.40
N GLU A 27 3.19 3.41 17.33
CA GLU A 27 3.01 4.55 18.23
C GLU A 27 3.88 5.71 17.75
N VAL A 28 3.27 6.89 17.67
CA VAL A 28 3.94 8.15 17.35
C VAL A 28 4.02 8.95 18.65
N CYS A 29 5.23 9.30 19.07
CA CYS A 29 5.48 10.06 20.29
C CYS A 29 6.56 11.14 20.08
N ASP A 30 6.49 12.20 20.87
CA ASP A 30 7.57 13.17 21.06
C ASP A 30 8.26 12.94 22.43
N ASP A 31 9.19 13.84 22.80
CA ASP A 31 9.89 13.82 24.09
C ASP A 31 8.98 14.06 25.30
N ARG A 32 7.73 14.50 25.08
CA ARG A 32 6.78 14.90 26.12
C ARG A 32 5.62 13.93 26.27
N ARG A 33 5.13 13.34 25.17
CA ARG A 33 3.93 12.52 25.16
C ARG A 33 3.79 11.64 23.91
N SER A 34 2.95 10.62 24.04
CA SER A 34 2.35 9.94 22.91
C SER A 34 1.38 10.87 22.16
N ILE A 35 1.42 10.82 20.83
CA ILE A 35 0.64 11.64 19.90
C ILE A 35 -0.44 10.78 19.25
N ALA A 36 -0.05 9.63 18.67
CA ALA A 36 -0.96 8.77 17.94
C ALA A 36 -0.66 7.29 18.19
N ASP A 37 -1.71 6.50 18.31
CA ASP A 37 -1.68 5.04 18.26
C ASP A 37 -2.34 4.60 16.94
N ILE A 38 -1.56 3.97 16.07
CA ILE A 38 -1.98 3.51 14.75
C ILE A 38 -1.99 1.99 14.76
N ARG A 39 -3.15 1.40 14.49
CA ARG A 39 -3.31 -0.06 14.35
C ARG A 39 -3.80 -0.38 12.96
N VAL A 40 -3.09 -1.29 12.30
CA VAL A 40 -3.44 -1.78 10.97
C VAL A 40 -3.54 -3.30 11.07
N GLN A 41 -4.68 -3.84 10.66
CA GLN A 41 -5.06 -5.21 10.92
C GLN A 41 -5.51 -5.90 9.64
N GLY A 42 -5.12 -7.17 9.51
CA GLY A 42 -5.57 -8.05 8.44
C GLY A 42 -5.14 -7.55 7.07
N ILE A 43 -3.82 -7.46 6.85
CA ILE A 43 -3.30 -7.32 5.49
C ILE A 43 -3.10 -8.71 4.92
N ASP A 44 -3.64 -8.96 3.74
CA ASP A 44 -3.30 -10.12 2.94
C ASP A 44 -3.09 -9.73 1.48
N ALA A 45 -1.99 -10.22 0.91
CA ALA A 45 -1.59 -9.91 -0.44
C ALA A 45 -1.10 -11.16 -1.15
N SER A 46 -1.30 -11.21 -2.46
CA SER A 46 -0.75 -12.25 -3.30
C SER A 46 -0.29 -11.71 -4.64
N VAL A 47 0.74 -12.33 -5.18
CA VAL A 47 1.24 -12.10 -6.53
C VAL A 47 1.42 -13.45 -7.19
N SER A 48 0.87 -13.63 -8.38
CA SER A 48 1.06 -14.84 -9.17
C SER A 48 1.37 -14.49 -10.61
N VAL A 49 2.48 -14.99 -11.13
CA VAL A 49 2.94 -14.77 -12.50
C VAL A 49 2.88 -16.10 -13.23
N GLN A 50 2.17 -16.11 -14.35
CA GLN A 50 2.08 -17.19 -15.30
C GLN A 50 2.44 -16.65 -16.70
N ALA A 51 2.69 -17.54 -17.65
CA ALA A 51 3.15 -17.16 -18.98
C ALA A 51 2.25 -16.14 -19.71
N LYS A 52 0.92 -16.18 -19.47
CA LYS A 52 -0.07 -15.33 -20.14
C LYS A 52 -0.84 -14.41 -19.21
N GLU A 53 -0.56 -14.45 -17.91
CA GLU A 53 -1.35 -13.76 -16.91
C GLU A 53 -0.52 -13.42 -15.68
N THR A 54 -0.61 -12.18 -15.21
CA THR A 54 -0.09 -11.77 -13.90
C THR A 54 -1.23 -11.28 -13.03
N LYS A 55 -1.41 -11.86 -11.84
CA LYS A 55 -2.38 -11.41 -10.85
C LYS A 55 -1.71 -10.80 -9.65
N VAL A 56 -2.22 -9.67 -9.21
CA VAL A 56 -1.87 -9.03 -7.95
C VAL A 56 -3.16 -8.83 -7.16
N PHE A 57 -3.15 -9.24 -5.91
CA PHE A 57 -4.23 -9.02 -4.97
C PHE A 57 -3.66 -8.40 -3.71
N ALA A 58 -4.38 -7.43 -3.14
CA ALA A 58 -4.08 -6.87 -1.84
C ALA A 58 -5.38 -6.46 -1.14
N ARG A 59 -5.51 -6.80 0.13
CA ARG A 59 -6.63 -6.41 0.97
C ARG A 59 -6.10 -5.92 2.32
N LEU A 60 -6.80 -4.94 2.86
CA LEU A 60 -6.63 -4.47 4.22
C LEU A 60 -7.98 -4.49 4.93
N LEU A 61 -8.09 -5.24 6.02
CA LEU A 61 -9.34 -5.39 6.76
C LEU A 61 -9.67 -4.14 7.58
N ASP A 62 -8.75 -3.67 8.41
CA ASP A 62 -9.04 -2.58 9.34
C ASP A 62 -7.82 -1.68 9.59
N MET A 63 -8.11 -0.39 9.79
CA MET A 63 -7.12 0.61 10.15
C MET A 63 -7.76 1.63 11.10
N VAL A 64 -7.15 1.78 12.28
CA VAL A 64 -7.59 2.71 13.30
C VAL A 64 -6.43 3.62 13.69
N VAL A 65 -6.66 4.93 13.63
CA VAL A 65 -5.74 5.94 14.16
C VAL A 65 -6.40 6.58 15.37
N THR A 66 -5.73 6.52 16.51
CA THR A 66 -6.24 7.02 17.79
C THR A 66 -5.39 8.20 18.26
N ASP A 67 -6.02 9.32 18.63
CA ASP A 67 -5.39 10.42 19.35
C ASP A 67 -5.09 9.96 20.79
N ALA A 68 -3.82 10.04 21.17
CA ALA A 68 -3.34 9.66 22.48
C ALA A 68 -3.67 10.72 23.56
N ASN A 69 -4.10 11.93 23.18
CA ASN A 69 -4.48 12.97 24.12
C ASN A 69 -5.73 12.56 24.94
N PRO A 70 -5.62 12.40 26.27
CA PRO A 70 -6.75 11.95 27.09
C PRO A 70 -7.89 12.98 27.19
N LYS A 71 -7.65 14.24 26.79
CA LYS A 71 -8.65 15.32 26.83
C LYS A 71 -9.50 15.40 25.57
N THR A 72 -9.16 14.67 24.51
CA THR A 72 -9.96 14.70 23.28
C THR A 72 -11.25 13.92 23.47
N ILE A 73 -12.35 14.45 22.94
CA ILE A 73 -13.65 13.76 22.94
C ILE A 73 -13.66 12.67 21.86
N HIS A 74 -13.07 12.95 20.69
CA HIS A 74 -13.00 12.02 19.58
C HIS A 74 -11.65 11.31 19.57
N ARG A 75 -11.57 10.15 20.22
CA ARG A 75 -10.29 9.43 20.28
C ARG A 75 -9.90 8.79 18.96
N GLN A 76 -10.84 8.21 18.22
CA GLN A 76 -10.57 7.63 16.90
C GLN A 76 -10.62 8.73 15.83
N VAL A 77 -9.45 9.10 15.33
CA VAL A 77 -9.26 10.13 14.30
C VAL A 77 -9.49 9.53 12.91
N VAL A 78 -9.10 8.27 12.72
CA VAL A 78 -9.39 7.50 11.51
C VAL A 78 -9.99 6.17 11.93
N SER A 79 -11.10 5.78 11.32
CA SER A 79 -11.77 4.50 11.52
C SER A 79 -12.49 4.05 10.25
N ILE A 80 -12.93 2.79 10.22
CA ILE A 80 -13.58 2.18 9.06
C ILE A 80 -15.04 1.87 9.38
N VAL A 81 -15.92 2.35 8.52
CA VAL A 81 -17.35 2.04 8.54
C VAL A 81 -17.58 0.92 7.53
N GLY A 82 -17.36 -0.33 7.96
CA GLY A 82 -17.47 -1.49 7.08
C GLY A 82 -16.65 -2.69 7.56
N LYS A 83 -16.42 -3.63 6.64
CA LYS A 83 -15.67 -4.87 6.91
C LYS A 83 -14.21 -4.82 6.44
N GLU A 84 -13.90 -3.95 5.49
CA GLU A 84 -12.60 -3.87 4.83
C GLU A 84 -12.28 -2.40 4.53
N VAL A 85 -11.02 -1.99 4.68
CA VAL A 85 -10.52 -0.67 4.22
C VAL A 85 -10.50 -0.65 2.70
N PHE A 86 -9.89 -1.67 2.10
CA PHE A 86 -9.88 -1.86 0.66
C PHE A 86 -9.66 -3.32 0.29
N SER A 87 -10.14 -3.68 -0.90
CA SER A 87 -9.75 -4.89 -1.64
C SER A 87 -9.38 -4.49 -3.06
N PHE A 88 -8.17 -4.82 -3.46
CA PHE A 88 -7.58 -4.51 -4.75
C PHE A 88 -7.22 -5.80 -5.49
N GLU A 89 -7.59 -5.86 -6.77
CA GLU A 89 -7.23 -6.93 -7.68
C GLU A 89 -6.79 -6.32 -9.02
N LEU A 90 -5.65 -6.77 -9.51
CA LEU A 90 -5.10 -6.44 -10.81
C LEU A 90 -4.81 -7.74 -11.55
N SER A 91 -5.34 -7.88 -12.76
CA SER A 91 -4.98 -8.93 -13.70
C SER A 91 -4.39 -8.31 -14.96
N LEU A 92 -3.19 -8.72 -15.34
CA LEU A 92 -2.52 -8.29 -16.57
C LEU A 92 -2.44 -9.46 -17.53
N PHE A 93 -2.69 -9.21 -18.81
CA PHE A 93 -2.70 -10.19 -19.90
C PHE A 93 -1.72 -9.74 -21.00
N PRO A 94 -0.39 -9.98 -20.84
CA PRO A 94 0.60 -9.53 -21.80
C PRO A 94 0.33 -10.06 -23.21
N GLY A 95 0.32 -9.17 -24.21
CA GLY A 95 0.11 -9.53 -25.61
C GLY A 95 -1.33 -9.90 -25.98
N ALA A 96 -2.32 -9.62 -25.12
CA ALA A 96 -3.72 -9.97 -25.39
C ALA A 96 -4.34 -9.13 -26.52
N THR A 97 -3.84 -7.90 -26.73
CA THR A 97 -4.30 -6.99 -27.78
C THR A 97 -3.35 -6.90 -28.99
N GLU A 98 -2.35 -7.78 -29.06
CA GLU A 98 -1.42 -7.84 -30.20
C GLU A 98 -1.95 -8.71 -31.34
N GLY A 99 -1.53 -8.39 -32.57
CA GLY A 99 -1.84 -9.18 -33.77
C GLY A 99 -3.35 -9.33 -34.00
N GLU A 100 -3.82 -10.58 -34.13
CA GLU A 100 -5.24 -10.89 -34.33
C GLU A 100 -6.14 -10.46 -33.15
N GLY A 101 -5.57 -10.28 -31.96
CA GLY A 101 -6.28 -9.77 -30.79
C GLY A 101 -6.65 -8.29 -30.86
N TYR A 102 -5.98 -7.52 -31.73
CA TYR A 102 -6.19 -6.06 -31.83
C TYR A 102 -7.62 -5.68 -32.27
N SER A 103 -8.24 -6.49 -33.13
CA SER A 103 -9.61 -6.26 -33.59
C SER A 103 -10.70 -6.77 -32.63
N ASP A 104 -10.33 -7.55 -31.62
CA ASP A 104 -11.28 -8.12 -30.65
C ASP A 104 -11.47 -7.17 -29.47
N THR A 105 -12.56 -6.38 -29.50
CA THR A 105 -12.90 -5.41 -28.45
C THR A 105 -13.29 -6.04 -27.11
N SER A 106 -13.35 -7.38 -27.02
CA SER A 106 -13.50 -8.09 -25.75
C SER A 106 -12.16 -8.35 -25.03
N LYS A 107 -11.02 -8.13 -25.69
CA LYS A 107 -9.68 -8.30 -25.12
C LYS A 107 -9.17 -7.01 -24.48
N VAL A 108 -8.48 -7.18 -23.35
CA VAL A 108 -7.80 -6.11 -22.64
C VAL A 108 -6.44 -6.62 -22.16
N ASP A 109 -5.44 -5.75 -22.11
CA ASP A 109 -4.12 -6.09 -21.54
C ASP A 109 -4.11 -6.03 -20.01
N GLY A 110 -5.18 -5.49 -19.42
CA GLY A 110 -5.31 -5.41 -17.98
C GLY A 110 -6.73 -5.16 -17.50
N ASN A 111 -7.02 -5.66 -16.30
CA ASN A 111 -8.24 -5.40 -15.55
C ASN A 111 -7.85 -4.99 -14.13
N VAL A 112 -8.44 -3.89 -13.65
CA VAL A 112 -8.28 -3.41 -12.28
C VAL A 112 -9.65 -3.39 -11.61
N LYS A 113 -9.74 -4.03 -10.45
CA LYS A 113 -10.90 -3.98 -9.57
C LYS A 113 -10.47 -3.47 -8.20
N MET A 114 -11.15 -2.42 -7.73
CA MET A 114 -10.90 -1.82 -6.43
C MET A 114 -12.23 -1.64 -5.70
N SER A 115 -12.30 -2.17 -4.49
CA SER A 115 -13.39 -1.95 -3.54
C SER A 115 -12.85 -1.17 -2.37
N LEU A 116 -13.52 -0.08 -2.00
CA LEU A 116 -13.14 0.78 -0.89
C LEU A 116 -14.21 0.73 0.20
N GLY A 117 -13.78 0.55 1.45
CA GLY A 117 -14.62 0.79 2.61
C GLY A 117 -14.84 2.28 2.84
N CYS A 118 -15.90 2.62 3.57
CA CYS A 118 -16.10 3.99 4.00
C CYS A 118 -15.12 4.30 5.14
N ILE A 119 -14.20 5.25 4.92
CA ILE A 119 -13.24 5.71 5.92
C ILE A 119 -13.83 6.93 6.61
N GLN A 120 -13.99 6.86 7.91
CA GLN A 120 -14.38 7.99 8.74
C GLN A 120 -13.13 8.70 9.23
N ILE A 121 -13.05 10.01 8.97
CA ILE A 121 -11.95 10.87 9.42
C ILE A 121 -12.53 12.01 10.26
N VAL A 122 -12.00 12.18 11.46
CA VAL A 122 -12.36 13.29 12.36
C VAL A 122 -11.23 14.29 12.39
N TYR A 123 -11.52 15.54 12.03
CA TYR A 123 -10.53 16.60 12.14
C TYR A 123 -10.35 17.03 13.60
N LEU A 124 -9.12 16.92 14.09
CA LEU A 124 -8.71 17.43 15.40
C LEU A 124 -7.50 18.34 15.21
N HIS A 125 -7.68 19.63 15.45
CA HIS A 125 -6.64 20.63 15.22
C HIS A 125 -5.36 20.31 16.03
N GLN A 126 -5.50 20.07 17.33
CA GLN A 126 -4.35 19.78 18.20
C GLN A 126 -3.60 18.50 17.79
N PHE A 127 -4.32 17.45 17.38
CA PHE A 127 -3.74 16.20 16.90
C PHE A 127 -2.95 16.44 15.60
N LEU A 128 -3.56 17.11 14.62
CA LEU A 128 -2.91 17.43 13.35
C LEU A 128 -1.64 18.26 13.56
N MET A 129 -1.70 19.32 14.38
CA MET A 129 -0.53 20.14 14.66
C MET A 129 0.59 19.34 15.35
N SER A 130 0.23 18.43 16.27
CA SER A 130 1.21 17.56 16.93
C SER A 130 1.90 16.61 15.93
N LEU A 131 1.14 16.01 15.02
CA LEU A 131 1.70 15.18 13.93
C LEU A 131 2.62 15.99 13.00
N LEU A 132 2.22 17.22 12.63
CA LEU A 132 3.05 18.07 11.78
C LEU A 132 4.37 18.40 12.45
N MET A 133 4.37 18.76 13.74
CA MET A 133 5.62 19.00 14.46
C MET A 133 6.48 17.74 14.58
N PHE A 134 5.87 16.57 14.77
CA PHE A 134 6.62 15.31 14.75
C PHE A 134 7.31 15.09 13.40
N VAL A 135 6.61 15.28 12.28
CA VAL A 135 7.16 15.10 10.93
C VAL A 135 8.25 16.11 10.60
N ASP A 136 8.11 17.36 11.07
CA ASP A 136 9.07 18.43 10.82
C ASP A 136 10.50 18.08 11.30
N ASN A 137 10.61 17.41 12.46
CA ASN A 137 11.90 16.94 12.98
C ASN A 137 12.66 16.04 11.98
N PHE A 138 11.95 15.21 11.20
CA PHE A 138 12.56 14.35 10.19
C PHE A 138 12.95 15.12 8.93
N GLN A 139 12.20 16.16 8.57
CA GLN A 139 12.59 17.03 7.45
C GLN A 139 13.86 17.80 7.77
N THR A 140 13.96 18.39 8.97
CA THR A 140 15.18 19.04 9.43
C THR A 140 16.38 18.09 9.42
N ALA A 141 16.20 16.86 9.93
CA ALA A 141 17.26 15.86 9.94
C ALA A 141 17.68 15.43 8.52
N LYS A 142 16.72 15.27 7.60
CA LYS A 142 16.98 14.94 6.19
C LYS A 142 17.80 16.03 5.51
N GLU A 143 17.46 17.30 5.73
CA GLU A 143 18.19 18.43 5.18
C GLU A 143 19.63 18.50 5.72
N ALA A 144 19.80 18.32 7.04
CA ALA A 144 21.12 18.28 7.66
C ALA A 144 22.00 17.14 7.11
N LEU A 145 21.43 15.93 6.96
CA LEU A 145 22.13 14.79 6.36
C LEU A 145 22.49 15.05 4.90
N SER A 146 21.59 15.64 4.12
CA SER A 146 21.83 16.00 2.73
C SER A 146 22.99 16.99 2.60
N ALA A 147 23.02 18.02 3.45
CA ALA A 147 24.10 19.01 3.48
C ALA A 147 25.44 18.37 3.86
N ALA A 148 25.46 17.51 4.89
CA ALA A 148 26.67 16.81 5.31
C ALA A 148 27.20 15.86 4.21
N THR A 149 26.31 15.16 3.50
CA THR A 149 26.66 14.27 2.40
C THR A 149 27.25 15.05 1.22
N ALA A 150 26.67 16.20 0.89
CA ALA A 150 27.20 17.09 -0.15
C ALA A 150 28.61 17.60 0.22
N GLN A 151 28.80 18.05 1.47
CA GLN A 151 30.11 18.51 1.95
C GLN A 151 31.17 17.40 1.93
N ALA A 152 30.79 16.17 2.30
CA ALA A 152 31.69 15.01 2.23
C ALA A 152 32.06 14.65 0.79
N ALA A 153 31.11 14.72 -0.14
CA ALA A 153 31.34 14.46 -1.56
C ALA A 153 32.27 15.51 -2.18
N GLU A 154 32.08 16.80 -1.88
CA GLU A 154 32.98 17.88 -2.33
C GLU A 154 34.40 17.69 -1.81
N LYS A 155 34.55 17.33 -0.52
CA LYS A 155 35.85 17.12 0.10
C LYS A 155 36.56 15.85 -0.39
N ALA A 156 35.82 14.86 -0.86
CA ALA A 156 36.40 13.65 -1.48
C ALA A 156 36.81 13.86 -2.95
N ALA A 157 36.29 14.91 -3.60
CA ALA A 157 36.58 15.25 -4.99
C ALA A 157 37.69 16.32 -5.14
N SER A 158 38.18 16.90 -4.04
CA SER A 158 39.37 17.78 -3.97
C SER A 158 40.59 17.04 -3.45
#